data_AF-A0A2J2HDZ8-F1
#
_entry.id   AF-A0A2J2HDZ8-F1
#
_cell.length_a   1.000
_cell.length_b   1.000
_cell.length_c   1.000
_cell.angle_alpha   90.00
_cell.angle_beta   90.00
_cell.angle_gamma   90.00
#
_symmetry.space_group_name_H-M   'P 1'
#
loop_
_entity.id
_entity.type
_entity.pdbx_description
1 polymer ?
#
loop_
_entity_poly.entity_id
_entity_poly.type
_entity_poly.pdbx_seq_one_letter_code
_entity_poly.pdbx_strand_id
1 'polypeptide(L)' 'MVRIHGQCNCVMIIRTCSEELIKEAIRLGADEARCEDNKLIVTWSREEEPPCSLKCLVMQTMGEIIRGG' A
#
# COMPACT_ATOMS: atom_id res chain seq x y z
N MET A 1 7.82 19.31 -23.64
CA MET A 1 6.65 18.84 -22.88
C MET A 1 7.14 17.96 -21.76
N VAL A 2 7.25 18.51 -20.54
CA VAL A 2 7.46 17.67 -19.36
C VAL A 2 6.13 16.94 -19.16
N ARG A 3 6.05 15.69 -19.57
CA ARG A 3 4.94 14.83 -19.15
C ARG A 3 5.09 14.74 -17.64
N ILE A 4 4.15 15.33 -16.90
CA ILE A 4 3.98 15.00 -15.49
C ILE A 4 3.51 13.53 -15.53
N HIS A 5 4.45 12.59 -15.57
CA HIS A 5 4.16 11.21 -15.23
C HIS A 5 3.76 11.26 -13.76
N GLY A 6 2.44 11.33 -13.53
CA GLY A 6 1.88 11.16 -12.20
C GLY A 6 2.43 9.86 -11.66
N GLN A 7 3.28 9.95 -10.64
CA GLN A 7 3.66 8.78 -9.86
C GLN A 7 2.35 8.21 -9.35
N CYS A 8 1.96 7.02 -9.83
CA CYS A 8 0.80 6.30 -9.32
C CYS A 8 1.10 5.86 -7.88
N ASN A 9 0.99 6.80 -6.96
CA ASN A 9 1.17 6.55 -5.54
C ASN A 9 -0.10 5.85 -5.04
N CYS A 10 -0.05 4.53 -4.94
CA CYS A 10 -1.11 3.75 -4.32
C CYS A 10 -0.86 3.73 -2.81
N VAL A 11 -1.75 4.36 -2.06
CA VAL A 11 -1.80 4.26 -0.60
C VAL A 11 -2.87 3.25 -0.24
N MET A 12 -2.50 2.22 0.51
CA MET A 12 -3.42 1.19 0.97
C MET A 12 -3.55 1.29 2.48
N ILE A 13 -4.79 1.32 2.96
CA ILE A 13 -5.12 1.56 4.36
C ILE A 13 -5.82 0.33 4.90
N ILE A 14 -5.22 -0.34 5.87
CA ILE A 14 -5.79 -1.50 6.55
C ILE A 14 -6.21 -1.06 7.97
N ARG A 15 -7.43 -1.40 8.39
CA ARG A 15 -8.06 -0.90 9.65
C ARG A 15 -7.54 -1.56 10.92
N THR A 16 -6.48 -2.33 10.80
CA THR A 16 -5.75 -2.96 11.90
C THR A 16 -4.27 -2.78 11.62
N CYS A 17 -3.47 -2.65 12.67
CA CYS A 17 -2.03 -2.64 12.52
C CYS A 17 -1.37 -3.60 13.50
N SER A 18 -0.40 -4.36 12.99
CA SER A 18 0.49 -5.19 13.79
C SER A 18 1.88 -5.20 13.14
N GLU A 19 2.91 -5.46 13.94
CA GLU A 19 4.27 -5.60 13.42
C GLU A 19 4.39 -6.74 12.39
N GLU A 20 3.58 -7.79 12.53
CA GLU A 20 3.51 -8.89 11.57
C GLU A 20 2.97 -8.41 10.22
N LEU A 21 1.89 -7.62 10.23
CA LEU A 21 1.30 -7.06 9.01
C LEU A 21 2.25 -6.05 8.32
N ILE A 22 3.01 -5.26 9.10
CA ILE A 22 4.06 -4.39 8.53
C ILE A 22 5.10 -5.23 7.79
N LYS A 23 5.66 -6.25 8.45
CA LYS A 23 6.69 -7.13 7.85
C LYS A 23 6.15 -7.86 6.64
N GLU A 24 4.90 -8.31 6.69
CA GLU A 24 4.24 -8.98 5.58
C GLU A 24 4.05 -8.04 4.39
N ALA A 25 3.53 -6.82 4.60
CA ALA A 25 3.36 -5.84 3.53
C ALA A 25 4.68 -5.52 2.82
N ILE A 26 5.78 -5.31 3.56
CA ILE A 26 7.12 -5.10 3.00
C ILE A 26 7.59 -6.34 2.22
N ARG A 27 7.41 -7.55 2.80
CA ARG A 27 7.79 -8.81 2.13
C ARG A 27 7.00 -9.04 0.84
N LEU A 28 5.77 -8.57 0.76
CA LEU A 28 4.91 -8.64 -0.42
C LEU A 28 5.25 -7.57 -1.48
N GLY A 29 6.21 -6.69 -1.18
CA GLY A 29 6.78 -5.74 -2.13
C GLY A 29 6.41 -4.28 -1.90
N ALA A 30 5.68 -3.95 -0.83
CA ALA A 30 5.41 -2.55 -0.49
C ALA A 30 6.72 -1.75 -0.35
N ASP A 31 6.70 -0.49 -0.81
CA ASP A 31 7.87 0.40 -0.67
C ASP A 31 7.97 0.91 0.78
N GLU A 32 6.83 1.17 1.43
CA GLU A 32 6.74 1.55 2.84
C GLU A 32 5.51 0.90 3.49
N ALA A 33 5.62 0.55 4.77
CA ALA A 33 4.50 0.09 5.59
C ALA A 33 4.68 0.59 7.03
N ARG A 34 3.67 1.27 7.58
CA ARG A 34 3.73 1.84 8.93
C ARG A 34 2.38 1.85 9.64
N CYS A 35 2.40 1.79 10.97
CA CYS A 35 1.20 2.02 11.77
C CYS A 35 0.95 3.52 11.97
N GLU A 36 -0.28 3.96 11.71
CA GLU A 36 -0.78 5.30 12.00
C GLU A 36 -2.22 5.17 12.53
N ASP A 37 -2.50 5.68 13.74
CA ASP A 37 -3.83 5.63 14.37
C ASP A 37 -4.50 4.23 14.37
N ASN A 38 -3.75 3.18 14.71
CA ASN A 38 -4.17 1.78 14.68
C ASN A 38 -4.55 1.24 13.28
N LYS A 39 -4.16 1.96 12.24
CA LYS A 39 -4.28 1.54 10.83
C LYS A 39 -2.90 1.27 10.28
N LEU A 40 -2.78 0.27 9.42
CA LEU A 40 -1.57 0.04 8.65
C LEU A 40 -1.68 0.83 7.33
N ILE A 41 -0.77 1.77 7.16
CA ILE A 41 -0.59 2.55 5.93
C ILE A 41 0.51 1.89 5.12
N VAL A 42 0.17 1.43 3.92
CA VAL A 42 1.09 0.79 2.99
C VAL A 42 1.21 1.66 1.74
N THR A 43 2.42 2.03 1.39
CA THR A 43 2.72 2.88 0.23
C THR A 43 3.32 2.03 -0.88
N TRP A 44 2.80 2.26 -2.09
CA TRP A 44 3.39 1.78 -3.33
C TRP A 44 3.54 2.96 -4.29
N SER A 45 4.76 3.19 -4.73
CA SER A 45 5.21 4.42 -5.41
C SER A 45 5.71 4.16 -6.83
N ARG A 46 5.52 2.94 -7.34
CA ARG A 46 5.97 2.55 -8.68
C ARG A 46 4.89 2.88 -9.71
N GLU A 47 5.31 3.14 -10.95
CA GLU A 47 4.40 3.41 -12.08
C GLU A 47 3.52 2.19 -12.42
N GLU A 48 4.00 0.98 -12.12
CA GLU A 48 3.30 -0.29 -12.31
C GLU A 48 2.24 -0.56 -11.22
N GLU A 49 1.28 -1.44 -11.51
CA GLU A 49 0.28 -1.81 -10.51
C GLU A 49 0.90 -2.60 -9.34
N PRO A 50 0.41 -2.42 -8.10
CA PRO A 50 0.88 -3.19 -6.98
C PRO A 50 0.62 -4.70 -7.18
N PRO A 51 1.52 -5.57 -6.67
CA PRO A 51 1.41 -7.00 -6.86
C PRO A 51 0.09 -7.55 -6.30
N CYS A 52 -0.45 -8.57 -6.95
CA CYS A 52 -1.73 -9.18 -6.56
C CYS A 52 -1.72 -9.66 -5.10
N SER A 53 -0.59 -10.16 -4.60
CA SER A 53 -0.44 -10.58 -3.21
C SER A 53 -0.64 -9.42 -2.22
N LEU A 54 -0.13 -8.23 -2.54
CA LEU A 54 -0.30 -7.04 -1.74
C LEU A 54 -1.74 -6.52 -1.80
N LYS A 55 -2.36 -6.53 -2.98
CA LYS A 55 -3.79 -6.24 -3.15
C LYS A 55 -4.67 -7.22 -2.34
N CYS A 56 -4.33 -8.51 -2.34
CA CYS A 56 -5.03 -9.55 -1.57
C CYS A 56 -4.94 -9.28 -0.06
N LEU A 57 -3.77 -8.89 0.45
CA LEU A 57 -3.60 -8.54 1.87
C LEU A 57 -4.59 -7.44 2.28
N VAL A 58 -4.71 -6.40 1.47
CA VAL A 58 -5.65 -5.29 1.72
C VAL A 58 -7.10 -5.78 1.67
N MET A 59 -7.47 -6.57 0.66
CA MET A 59 -8.85 -7.08 0.55
C MET A 59 -9.23 -8.03 1.70
N GLN A 60 -8.33 -8.92 2.11
CA GLN A 60 -8.55 -9.88 3.21
C GLN A 60 -8.70 -9.19 4.55
N THR A 61 -8.02 -8.06 4.74
CA THR A 61 -8.08 -7.26 5.96
C THR A 61 -9.14 -6.15 5.88
N MET A 62 -10.01 -6.20 4.86
CA MET A 62 -11.06 -5.20 4.60
C MET A 62 -10.52 -3.76 4.54
N GLY A 63 -9.31 -3.62 4.04
CA GLY A 63 -8.67 -2.33 3.80
C GLY A 63 -9.12 -1.66 2.50
N GLU A 64 -8.64 -0.45 2.30
CA GLU A 64 -9.02 0.45 1.21
C GLU A 64 -7.78 0.80 0.38
N ILE A 65 -7.92 0.91 -0.94
CA ILE A 65 -6.83 1.31 -1.84
C ILE A 65 -7.17 2.69 -2.41
N ILE A 66 -6.34 3.68 -2.09
CA ILE A 66 -6.42 5.05 -2.59
C ILE A 66 -5.33 5.22 -3.65
N ARG A 67 -5.72 5.55 -4.88
CA ARG A 67 -4.78 5.86 -5.96
C ARG A 67 -4.60 7.38 -6.06
N GLY A 68 -3.39 7.87 -5.77
CA GLY A 68 -2.98 9.23 -6.06
C GLY A 68 -2.74 9.40 -7.57
N GLY A 69 -3.36 10.42 -8.17
CA GLY A 69 -3.22 10.80 -9.58
C GLY A 69 -2.29 11.99 -9.76
#